data_AF-A0A7Y5LI23-F1
#
_entry.id   AF-A0A7Y5LI23-F1
#
_cell.length_a   1.000
_cell.length_b   1.000
_cell.length_c   1.000
_cell.angle_alpha   90.00
_cell.angle_beta   90.00
_cell.angle_gamma   90.00
#
_symmetry.space_group_name_H-M   'P 1'
#
loop_
_entity.id
_entity.type
_entity.pdbx_description
1 polymer ?
#
loop_
_entity_poly.entity_id
_entity_poly.type
_entity_poly.pdbx_seq_one_letter_code
_entity_poly.pdbx_strand_id
1 'polypeptide(L)' 'MNTKHVTDREERKALKRQARKKAAPKAKRPAGVARGSNKKKVKQMAKGQRKR' A
#
# COMPACT_ATOMS: atom_id res chain seq x y z
N MET A 1 -9.32 14.23 -1.86
CA MET A 1 -8.89 15.59 -2.26
C MET A 1 -8.12 15.52 -3.56
N ASN A 2 -8.51 16.30 -4.57
CA ASN A 2 -7.77 16.40 -5.83
C ASN A 2 -6.65 17.46 -5.71
N THR A 3 -5.38 17.06 -5.86
CA THR A 3 -4.22 17.98 -5.82
C THR A 3 -3.55 18.14 -7.19
N LYS A 4 -4.24 17.77 -8.28
CA LYS A 4 -3.66 17.75 -9.64
C LYS A 4 -3.32 19.14 -10.17
N HIS A 5 -4.04 20.16 -9.72
CA HIS A 5 -3.88 21.56 -10.16
C HIS A 5 -2.95 22.40 -9.26
N VAL A 6 -2.43 21.82 -8.17
CA VAL A 6 -1.50 22.54 -7.29
C VAL A 6 -0.10 22.48 -7.90
N THR A 7 0.36 23.63 -8.40
CA THR A 7 1.65 23.82 -9.06
C THR A 7 2.79 23.85 -8.04
N ASP A 8 2.58 24.50 -6.90
CA ASP A 8 3.57 24.52 -5.83
C ASP A 8 3.72 23.15 -5.14
N ARG A 9 4.96 22.76 -4.92
CA ARG A 9 5.32 21.44 -4.37
C ARG A 9 5.09 21.37 -2.87
N GLU A 10 5.29 22.45 -2.14
CA GLU A 10 5.20 22.47 -0.69
C GLU A 10 3.75 22.43 -0.24
N GLU A 11 2.91 23.28 -0.84
CA GLU A 11 1.46 23.31 -0.65
C GLU A 11 0.83 21.97 -0.98
N ARG A 12 1.17 21.39 -2.14
CA ARG A 12 0.67 20.06 -2.54
C ARG A 12 1.04 18.97 -1.53
N LYS A 13 2.25 19.03 -0.96
CA LYS A 13 2.69 18.08 0.08
C LYS A 13 1.96 18.30 1.39
N ALA A 14 1.79 19.55 1.83
CA ALA A 14 1.07 19.90 3.05
C ALA A 14 -0.38 19.37 3.00
N LEU A 15 -1.07 19.61 1.89
CA LEU A 15 -2.43 19.15 1.64
C LEU A 15 -2.55 17.62 1.66
N LYS A 16 -1.61 16.92 1.00
CA LYS A 16 -1.56 15.44 1.05
C LYS A 16 -1.28 14.92 2.47
N ARG A 17 -0.42 15.58 3.24
CA ARG A 17 -0.12 15.20 4.63
C ARG A 17 -1.34 15.39 5.53
N GLN A 18 -2.03 16.52 5.42
CA GLN A 18 -3.27 16.78 6.16
C GLN A 18 -4.34 15.74 5.84
N ALA A 19 -4.53 15.40 4.56
CA ALA A 19 -5.46 14.35 4.15
C ALA A 19 -5.10 12.97 4.74
N ARG A 20 -3.81 12.61 4.76
CA ARG A 20 -3.34 11.37 5.39
C ARG A 20 -3.53 11.36 6.91
N LYS A 21 -3.35 12.50 7.57
CA LYS A 21 -3.52 12.65 9.03
C LYS A 21 -5.00 12.55 9.44
N LYS A 22 -5.91 13.11 8.62
CA LYS A 22 -7.36 13.03 8.84
C LYS A 22 -7.95 11.66 8.49
N ALA A 23 -7.25 10.85 7.69
CA ALA A 23 -7.72 9.52 7.32
C ALA A 23 -7.77 8.60 8.54
N ALA A 24 -8.83 7.80 8.63
CA ALA A 24 -8.98 6.83 9.71
C ALA A 24 -7.79 5.84 9.71
N PRO A 25 -7.27 5.47 10.90
CA PRO A 25 -6.22 4.48 10.99
C PRO A 25 -6.68 3.15 10.38
N LYS A 26 -5.75 2.46 9.72
CA LYS A 26 -6.03 1.13 9.18
C LYS A 26 -6.36 0.17 10.33
N ALA A 27 -7.35 -0.68 10.11
CA ALA A 27 -7.69 -1.73 11.06
C ALA A 27 -6.45 -2.57 11.38
N LYS A 28 -6.31 -2.95 12.66
CA LYS A 28 -5.28 -3.91 13.09
C LYS A 28 -5.50 -5.23 12.36
N ARG A 29 -4.41 -5.96 12.15
CA ARG A 29 -4.47 -7.29 11.53
C ARG A 29 -5.32 -8.20 12.44
N PRO A 30 -6.25 -9.00 11.90
CA PRO A 30 -7.04 -9.92 12.71
C PRO A 30 -6.14 -10.93 13.42
N ALA A 31 -6.39 -11.16 14.71
CA ALA A 31 -5.52 -11.93 15.60
C ALA A 31 -5.38 -13.41 15.18
N GLY A 32 -6.43 -14.00 14.60
CA GLY A 32 -6.44 -15.41 14.17
C GLY A 32 -5.79 -15.69 12.81
N VAL A 33 -5.31 -14.66 12.10
CA VAL A 33 -4.82 -14.82 10.73
C VAL A 33 -3.30 -14.85 10.74
N ALA A 34 -2.66 -15.95 10.33
CA ALA A 34 -1.20 -16.03 10.25
C ALA A 34 -0.61 -14.99 9.26
N ARG A 35 0.64 -14.56 9.47
CA ARG A 35 1.29 -13.62 8.54
C ARG A 35 1.52 -14.34 7.20
N GLY A 36 1.03 -13.77 6.11
CA GLY A 36 1.16 -14.37 4.77
C GLY A 36 0.05 -15.35 4.37
N SER A 37 -0.97 -15.59 5.21
CA SER A 37 -2.13 -16.43 4.84
C SER A 37 -2.88 -15.90 3.61
N ASN A 38 -2.95 -14.58 3.46
CA ASN A 38 -3.58 -13.90 2.33
C ASN A 38 -2.60 -13.66 1.16
N LYS A 39 -1.37 -14.19 1.25
CA LYS A 39 -0.42 -14.10 0.14
C LYS A 39 -0.98 -14.92 -1.03
N LYS A 40 -1.15 -14.29 -2.19
CA LYS A 40 -1.60 -14.99 -3.39
C LYS A 40 -0.59 -16.10 -3.71
N LYS A 41 -1.07 -17.35 -3.77
CA LYS A 41 -0.26 -18.46 -4.28
C LYS A 41 0.03 -18.20 -5.76
N VAL A 42 1.27 -18.41 -6.15
CA VAL A 42 1.67 -18.32 -7.56
C VAL A 42 1.00 -19.49 -8.28
N LYS A 43 0.15 -19.22 -9.27
CA LYS A 43 -0.57 -20.25 -10.03
C LYS A 43 0.35 -21.07 -10.92
N GLN A 44 1.39 -20.43 -11.47
CA GLN A 44 2.39 -21.06 -12.32
C GLN A 44 3.77 -20.54 -11.95
N MET A 45 4.63 -21.44 -11.48
CA MET A 45 6.03 -21.14 -11.26
C MET A 45 6.76 -21.16 -12.61
N ALA A 46 7.70 -20.24 -12.82
CA ALA A 46 8.55 -20.30 -14.01
C ALA A 46 9.36 -21.60 -13.96
N LYS A 47 9.19 -22.48 -14.96
CA LYS A 47 9.85 -23.80 -15.07
C LYS A 47 11.39 -23.73 -15.16
N GLY A 48 11.95 -22.52 -15.21
CA GLY A 48 13.39 -22.23 -15.24
C GLY A 48 13.99 -21.68 -13.94
N GLN A 49 13.23 -21.59 -12.84
CA GLN A 49 13.78 -21.17 -11.53
C GLN A 49 14.65 -22.25 -10.83
N ARG A 50 14.98 -23.34 -11.53
CA ARG A 50 16.16 -24.13 -11.21
C ARG A 50 17.30 -23.73 -12.13
N LYS A 51 18.12 -22.79 -11.67
CA LYS A 51 19.54 -22.67 -12.05
C LYS A 51 20.38 -22.18 -10.86
N ARG A 52 20.42 -23.03 -9.84
CA ARG A 52 21.52 -23.37 -8.91
C ARG A 52 20.90 -23.93 -7.64
#